data_AF-A0A7C9BIW1-F1
#
_entry.id   AF-A0A7C9BIW1-F1
#
_cell.length_a   1.000
_cell.length_b   1.000
_cell.length_c   1.000
_cell.angle_alpha   90.00
_cell.angle_beta   90.00
_cell.angle_gamma   90.00
#
_symmetry.space_group_name_H-M   'P 1'
#
loop_
_entity.id
_entity.type
_entity.pdbx_description
1 polymer ?
#
loop_
_entity_poly.entity_id
_entity_poly.type
_entity_poly.pdbx_seq_one_letter_code
_entity_poly.pdbx_strand_id
1 'polypeptide(L)'
;MIAWLSHTWTAVMSFTEHLTEGELRLLAGAVPVVTVLISVFAITRPLRYQKSAALLDQAVRALERAYNALTDNGAQTAPVPPSRLNWLTAARNLETYKALKREIGVKVHRRIADDHEEHWRHLFYLALQGDAYHQPTYYREPAAAPRAQRTGGIDAHSAVIVHAFAKWPDGRRDPMEHADFDRIFEETDPRPGNIGLRIFLEAPESRIPARLRDLPDPYPKGTWWRRCLRTLRLSKRR
;
A
#
# COMPACT_ATOMS: atom_id res chain seq x y z
N MET A 1 -25.07 44.83 0.24
CA MET A 1 -23.87 44.15 -0.31
C MET A 1 -23.18 44.92 -1.45
N ILE A 2 -23.60 46.15 -1.79
CA ILE A 2 -23.02 46.97 -2.88
C ILE A 2 -21.96 47.99 -2.36
N ALA A 3 -21.99 48.33 -1.06
CA ALA A 3 -21.11 49.34 -0.46
C ALA A 3 -19.63 48.92 -0.28
N TRP A 4 -19.30 47.63 -0.42
CA TRP A 4 -17.91 47.16 -0.28
C TRP A 4 -17.07 47.32 -1.55
N LEU A 5 -17.69 47.50 -2.71
CA LEU A 5 -17.01 47.71 -3.99
C LEU A 5 -16.61 49.18 -4.23
N SER A 6 -17.30 50.13 -3.61
CA SER A 6 -17.01 51.56 -3.78
C SER A 6 -15.76 52.00 -3.02
N HIS A 7 -15.51 51.43 -1.82
CA HIS A 7 -14.35 51.79 -1.00
C HIS A 7 -13.02 51.21 -1.51
N THR A 8 -13.05 50.05 -2.18
CA THR A 8 -11.85 49.47 -2.78
C THR A 8 -11.44 50.23 -4.05
N TRP A 9 -12.41 50.72 -4.82
CA TRP A 9 -12.15 51.52 -6.01
C TRP A 9 -11.52 52.89 -5.69
N THR A 10 -12.00 53.59 -4.66
CA THR A 10 -11.43 54.88 -4.26
C THR A 10 -10.01 54.76 -3.71
N ALA A 11 -9.70 53.69 -2.96
CA ALA A 11 -8.36 53.42 -2.46
C ALA A 11 -7.36 53.08 -3.58
N VAL A 12 -7.80 52.34 -4.61
CA VAL A 12 -6.97 52.01 -5.77
C VAL A 12 -6.66 53.28 -6.58
N MET A 13 -7.66 54.15 -6.80
CA MET A 13 -7.48 55.39 -7.55
C MET A 13 -6.56 56.38 -6.82
N SER A 14 -6.69 56.53 -5.49
CA SER A 14 -5.80 57.43 -4.73
C SER A 14 -4.35 56.92 -4.67
N PHE A 15 -4.15 55.60 -4.73
CA PHE A 15 -2.81 55.01 -4.80
C PHE A 15 -2.17 55.24 -6.17
N THR A 16 -2.96 55.20 -7.25
CA THR A 16 -2.45 55.45 -8.62
C THR A 16 -2.12 56.92 -8.89
N GLU A 17 -2.80 57.87 -8.24
CA GLU A 17 -2.51 59.32 -8.38
C GLU A 17 -1.18 59.74 -7.75
N HIS A 18 -0.61 58.93 -6.84
CA HIS A 18 0.62 59.27 -6.12
C HIS A 18 1.89 58.68 -6.74
N LEU A 19 1.77 57.93 -7.85
CA LEU A 19 2.89 57.23 -8.49
C LEU A 19 3.50 58.05 -9.62
N THR A 20 4.82 58.03 -9.69
CA THR A 20 5.56 58.66 -10.80
C THR A 20 5.37 57.87 -12.11
N GLU A 21 5.52 58.52 -13.27
CA GLU A 21 5.38 57.84 -14.59
C GLU A 21 6.28 56.60 -14.73
N GLY A 22 7.45 56.60 -14.08
CA GLY A 22 8.36 55.45 -14.04
C GLY A 22 7.80 54.25 -13.25
N GLU A 23 7.12 54.51 -12.13
CA GLU A 23 6.48 53.48 -11.31
C GLU A 23 5.22 52.92 -11.99
N LEU A 24 4.45 53.76 -12.68
CA LEU A 24 3.30 53.33 -13.49
C LEU A 24 3.73 52.38 -14.62
N ARG A 25 4.86 52.65 -15.29
CA ARG A 25 5.41 51.75 -16.33
C ARG A 25 5.89 50.42 -15.76
N LEU A 26 6.50 50.42 -14.57
CA LEU A 26 6.92 49.20 -13.88
C LEU A 26 5.72 48.35 -13.45
N LEU A 27 4.67 48.98 -12.90
CA LEU A 27 3.43 48.28 -12.52
C LEU A 27 2.69 47.73 -13.74
N ALA A 28 2.60 48.49 -14.83
CA ALA A 28 1.98 48.04 -16.08
C ALA A 28 2.70 46.82 -16.68
N GLY A 29 4.03 46.72 -16.50
CA GLY A 29 4.82 45.54 -16.89
C GLY A 29 4.69 44.36 -15.91
N ALA A 30 4.52 44.62 -14.61
CA ALA A 30 4.48 43.58 -13.58
C ALA A 30 3.12 42.85 -13.50
N VAL A 31 2.01 43.56 -13.69
CA VAL A 31 0.65 42.99 -13.66
C VAL A 31 0.44 41.81 -14.63
N PRO A 32 0.81 41.88 -15.92
CA PRO A 32 0.64 40.74 -16.83
C PRO A 32 1.51 39.54 -16.43
N VAL A 33 2.73 39.76 -15.92
CA VAL A 33 3.60 38.68 -15.46
C VAL A 33 2.99 37.96 -14.26
N VAL A 34 2.51 38.71 -13.25
CA VAL A 34 1.84 38.12 -12.07
C VAL A 34 0.56 37.38 -12.48
N THR A 35 -0.22 37.93 -13.40
CA THR A 35 -1.46 37.30 -13.89
C THR A 35 -1.17 35.99 -14.64
N VAL A 36 -0.12 35.96 -15.45
CA VAL A 36 0.34 34.73 -16.13
C VAL A 36 0.80 33.70 -15.11
N LEU A 37 1.58 34.08 -14.10
CA LEU A 37 2.03 33.17 -13.04
C LEU A 37 0.86 32.59 -12.24
N ILE A 38 -0.11 33.42 -11.86
CA ILE A 38 -1.33 32.97 -11.17
C ILE A 38 -2.12 32.02 -12.07
N SER A 39 -2.30 32.34 -13.35
CA SER A 39 -3.00 31.49 -14.32
C SER A 39 -2.31 30.13 -14.48
N VAL A 40 -0.99 30.12 -14.68
CA VAL A 40 -0.20 28.89 -14.78
C VAL A 40 -0.35 28.05 -13.51
N PHE A 41 -0.29 28.68 -12.33
CA PHE A 41 -0.47 27.98 -11.07
C PHE A 41 -1.88 27.42 -10.88
N ALA A 42 -2.90 28.21 -11.21
CA ALA A 42 -4.31 27.85 -11.14
C ALA A 42 -4.67 26.70 -12.09
N ILE A 43 -3.97 26.57 -13.22
CA ILE A 43 -4.18 25.49 -14.20
C ILE A 43 -3.33 24.24 -13.83
N THR A 44 -2.06 24.43 -13.49
CA THR A 44 -1.14 23.28 -13.28
C THR A 44 -1.46 22.48 -12.03
N ARG A 45 -1.89 23.12 -10.93
CA ARG A 45 -2.24 22.41 -9.69
C ARG A 45 -3.41 21.43 -9.86
N PRO A 46 -4.59 21.82 -10.37
CA PRO A 46 -5.69 20.88 -10.56
C PRO A 46 -5.34 19.80 -11.57
N LEU A 47 -4.59 20.09 -12.64
CA LEU A 47 -4.13 19.06 -13.58
C LEU A 47 -3.22 18.02 -12.92
N ARG A 48 -2.26 18.46 -12.09
CA ARG A 48 -1.40 17.53 -11.33
C ARG A 48 -2.21 16.70 -10.34
N TYR A 49 -3.22 17.31 -9.71
CA TYR A 49 -4.11 16.63 -8.80
C TYR A 49 -4.96 15.56 -9.52
N GLN A 50 -5.61 15.93 -10.62
CA GLN A 50 -6.41 15.03 -11.46
C GLN A 50 -5.58 13.87 -12.03
N LYS A 51 -4.39 14.17 -12.58
CA LYS A 51 -3.47 13.12 -13.06
C LYS A 51 -3.12 12.16 -11.93
N SER A 52 -2.80 12.68 -10.74
CA SER A 52 -2.47 11.86 -9.59
C SER A 52 -3.65 11.03 -9.09
N ALA A 53 -4.88 11.53 -9.20
CA ALA A 53 -6.09 10.79 -8.86
C ALA A 53 -6.35 9.65 -9.85
N ALA A 54 -6.16 9.90 -11.15
CA ALA A 54 -6.29 8.87 -12.19
C ALA A 54 -5.26 7.75 -12.01
N LEU A 55 -4.01 8.09 -11.67
CA LEU A 55 -2.97 7.10 -11.35
C LEU A 55 -3.33 6.27 -10.11
N LEU A 56 -3.90 6.90 -9.08
CA LEU A 56 -4.38 6.20 -7.89
C LEU A 56 -5.49 5.19 -8.24
N ASP A 57 -6.52 5.59 -8.98
CA ASP A 57 -7.61 4.70 -9.39
C ASP A 57 -7.08 3.50 -10.19
N GLN A 58 -6.18 3.74 -11.16
CA GLN A 58 -5.55 2.67 -11.92
C GLN A 58 -4.69 1.74 -11.06
N ALA A 59 -3.99 2.29 -10.06
CA ALA A 59 -3.18 1.51 -9.13
C ALA A 59 -4.06 0.57 -8.29
N VAL A 60 -5.16 1.09 -7.72
CA VAL A 60 -6.10 0.28 -6.93
C VAL A 60 -6.72 -0.83 -7.78
N ARG A 61 -7.15 -0.51 -9.01
CA ARG A 61 -7.65 -1.53 -9.95
C ARG A 61 -6.62 -2.58 -10.33
N ALA A 62 -5.33 -2.23 -10.34
CA ALA A 62 -4.27 -3.21 -10.57
C ALA A 62 -4.15 -4.18 -9.39
N LEU A 63 -4.27 -3.72 -8.14
CA LEU A 63 -4.32 -4.60 -6.97
C LEU A 63 -5.53 -5.54 -7.01
N GLU A 64 -6.71 -5.01 -7.30
CA GLU A 64 -7.94 -5.80 -7.41
C GLU A 64 -7.83 -6.86 -8.50
N ARG A 65 -7.39 -6.49 -9.71
CA ARG A 65 -7.17 -7.44 -10.81
C ARG A 65 -6.12 -8.48 -10.45
N ALA A 66 -5.08 -8.13 -9.69
CA ALA A 66 -4.09 -9.08 -9.24
C ALA A 66 -4.72 -10.14 -8.32
N TYR A 67 -5.51 -9.70 -7.35
CA TYR A 67 -6.17 -10.59 -6.40
C TYR A 67 -7.21 -11.48 -7.08
N ASN A 68 -8.05 -10.90 -7.93
CA ASN A 68 -9.07 -11.63 -8.67
C ASN A 68 -8.45 -12.65 -9.64
N ALA A 69 -7.35 -12.29 -10.31
CA ALA A 69 -6.62 -13.25 -11.14
C ALA A 69 -6.07 -14.42 -10.33
N LEU A 70 -5.54 -14.16 -9.12
CA LEU A 70 -4.99 -15.20 -8.27
C LEU A 70 -6.06 -16.14 -7.72
N THR A 71 -7.21 -15.60 -7.30
CA THR A 71 -8.26 -16.31 -6.55
C THR A 71 -9.43 -16.81 -7.40
N ASP A 72 -9.30 -16.74 -8.73
CA ASP A 72 -10.40 -17.01 -9.67
C ASP A 72 -11.66 -16.19 -9.34
N ASN A 73 -11.48 -14.87 -9.30
CA ASN A 73 -12.51 -13.88 -8.90
C ASN A 73 -13.09 -14.14 -7.50
N GLY A 74 -12.26 -14.62 -6.57
CA GLY A 74 -12.66 -14.95 -5.20
C GLY A 74 -13.34 -16.29 -5.04
N ALA A 75 -13.51 -17.09 -6.10
CA ALA A 75 -14.12 -18.41 -6.02
C ALA A 75 -13.25 -19.43 -5.26
N GLN A 76 -11.92 -19.27 -5.30
CA GLN A 76 -10.98 -20.18 -4.64
C GLN A 76 -9.88 -19.40 -3.93
N THR A 77 -9.97 -19.33 -2.60
CA THR A 77 -9.04 -18.56 -1.74
C THR A 77 -8.20 -19.43 -0.82
N ALA A 78 -8.56 -20.69 -0.56
CA ALA A 78 -7.82 -21.55 0.37
C ALA A 78 -7.91 -23.05 -0.03
N PRO A 79 -6.93 -23.58 -0.79
CA PRO A 79 -5.82 -22.88 -1.45
C PRO A 79 -6.25 -22.21 -2.76
N VAL A 80 -5.50 -21.21 -3.20
CA VAL A 80 -5.68 -20.62 -4.54
C VAL A 80 -5.35 -21.65 -5.63
N PRO A 81 -5.93 -21.56 -6.83
CA PRO A 81 -5.65 -22.49 -7.91
C PRO A 81 -4.15 -22.47 -8.30
N PRO A 82 -3.49 -23.62 -8.47
CA PRO A 82 -2.11 -23.69 -8.96
C PRO A 82 -2.01 -23.47 -10.48
N SER A 83 -2.69 -22.44 -10.99
CA SER A 83 -2.73 -22.07 -12.40
C SER A 83 -1.57 -21.14 -12.75
N ARG A 84 -0.68 -21.58 -13.65
CA ARG A 84 0.45 -20.76 -14.12
C ARG A 84 0.03 -19.38 -14.62
N LEU A 85 -1.05 -19.33 -15.40
CA LEU A 85 -1.56 -18.09 -16.00
C LEU A 85 -2.08 -17.11 -14.93
N ASN A 86 -2.79 -17.64 -13.93
CA ASN A 86 -3.35 -16.85 -12.84
C ASN A 86 -2.23 -16.19 -12.02
N TRP A 87 -1.23 -16.98 -11.64
CA TRP A 87 -0.07 -16.48 -10.88
C TRP A 87 0.74 -15.45 -11.66
N LEU A 88 1.02 -15.69 -12.95
CA LEU A 88 1.71 -14.72 -13.82
C LEU A 88 0.91 -13.42 -13.97
N THR A 89 -0.41 -13.52 -14.14
CA THR A 89 -1.30 -12.36 -14.30
C THR A 89 -1.37 -11.56 -13.01
N ALA A 90 -1.46 -12.23 -11.87
CA ALA A 90 -1.40 -11.60 -10.55
C ALA A 90 -0.07 -10.84 -10.36
N ALA A 91 1.06 -11.50 -10.60
CA ALA A 91 2.38 -10.90 -10.45
C ALA A 91 2.59 -9.67 -11.36
N ARG A 92 2.16 -9.73 -12.64
CA ARG A 92 2.24 -8.58 -13.56
C ARG A 92 1.42 -7.40 -13.08
N ASN A 93 0.20 -7.63 -12.58
CA ASN A 93 -0.63 -6.57 -12.04
C ASN A 93 -0.05 -5.97 -10.76
N LEU A 94 0.57 -6.78 -9.88
CA LEU A 94 1.29 -6.28 -8.70
C LEU A 94 2.48 -5.39 -9.06
N GLU A 95 3.28 -5.78 -10.06
CA GLU A 95 4.37 -4.94 -10.56
C GLU A 95 3.85 -3.66 -11.23
N THR A 96 2.73 -3.74 -11.93
CA THR A 96 2.04 -2.56 -12.51
C THR A 96 1.59 -1.59 -11.42
N TYR A 97 0.98 -2.11 -10.34
CA TYR A 97 0.64 -1.30 -9.17
C TYR A 97 1.86 -0.57 -8.60
N LYS A 98 2.98 -1.29 -8.39
CA LYS A 98 4.22 -0.69 -7.86
C LYS A 98 4.75 0.42 -8.77
N ALA A 99 4.67 0.26 -10.09
CA ALA A 99 5.06 1.29 -11.04
C ALA A 99 4.14 2.53 -10.94
N LEU A 100 2.82 2.34 -11.00
CA LEU A 100 1.84 3.42 -10.90
C LEU A 100 1.97 4.19 -9.59
N LYS A 101 2.16 3.49 -8.47
CA LYS A 101 2.35 4.10 -7.15
C LYS A 101 3.58 5.02 -7.08
N ARG A 102 4.64 4.72 -7.81
CA ARG A 102 5.85 5.57 -7.88
C ARG A 102 5.60 6.87 -8.63
N GLU A 103 4.64 6.90 -9.54
CA GLU A 103 4.29 8.08 -10.35
C GLU A 103 3.31 9.03 -9.65
N ILE A 104 2.65 8.58 -8.58
CA ILE A 104 1.72 9.40 -7.78
C ILE A 104 2.50 10.52 -7.08
N GLY A 105 2.39 11.73 -7.62
CA GLY A 105 3.11 12.92 -7.12
C GLY A 105 2.43 13.62 -5.94
N VAL A 106 1.12 13.42 -5.72
CA VAL A 106 0.39 14.07 -4.62
C VAL A 106 0.49 13.20 -3.36
N LYS A 107 1.03 13.77 -2.28
CA LYS A 107 1.25 13.06 -1.01
C LYS A 107 -0.02 12.39 -0.46
N VAL A 108 -1.17 13.08 -0.52
CA VAL A 108 -2.45 12.55 -0.03
C VAL A 108 -2.87 11.30 -0.81
N HIS A 109 -2.82 11.35 -2.15
CA HIS A 109 -3.11 10.18 -2.98
C HIS A 109 -2.12 9.03 -2.75
N ARG A 110 -0.85 9.34 -2.46
CA ARG A 110 0.14 8.32 -2.14
C ARG A 110 -0.20 7.59 -0.84
N ARG A 111 -0.61 8.34 0.19
CA ARG A 111 -1.08 7.78 1.46
C ARG A 111 -2.32 6.89 1.26
N ILE A 112 -3.29 7.34 0.46
CA ILE A 112 -4.46 6.52 0.12
C ILE A 112 -4.03 5.23 -0.60
N ALA A 113 -3.04 5.31 -1.51
CA ALA A 113 -2.47 4.12 -2.14
C ALA A 113 -1.74 3.19 -1.16
N ASP A 114 -1.12 3.72 -0.10
CA ASP A 114 -0.52 2.95 1.00
C ASP A 114 -1.60 2.18 1.78
N ASP A 115 -2.70 2.84 2.14
CA ASP A 115 -3.82 2.23 2.88
C ASP A 115 -4.48 1.09 2.06
N HIS A 116 -4.70 1.31 0.76
CA HIS A 116 -5.16 0.25 -0.13
C HIS A 116 -4.15 -0.90 -0.23
N GLU A 117 -2.85 -0.61 -0.28
CA GLU A 117 -1.82 -1.66 -0.30
C GLU A 117 -1.94 -2.58 0.91
N GLU A 118 -2.14 -2.00 2.10
CA GLU A 118 -2.24 -2.74 3.36
C GLU A 118 -3.46 -3.65 3.36
N HIS A 119 -4.62 -3.12 2.96
CA HIS A 119 -5.84 -3.91 2.81
C HIS A 119 -5.64 -5.10 1.86
N TRP A 120 -5.14 -4.86 0.65
CA TRP A 120 -4.95 -5.92 -0.33
C TRP A 120 -3.86 -6.91 0.11
N ARG A 121 -2.75 -6.43 0.67
CA ARG A 121 -1.68 -7.27 1.23
C ARG A 121 -2.23 -8.26 2.26
N HIS A 122 -3.13 -7.82 3.14
CA HIS A 122 -3.79 -8.71 4.08
C HIS A 122 -4.68 -9.75 3.38
N LEU A 123 -5.46 -9.37 2.36
CA LEU A 123 -6.26 -10.33 1.59
C LEU A 123 -5.38 -11.37 0.88
N PHE A 124 -4.27 -10.95 0.27
CA PHE A 124 -3.28 -11.88 -0.29
C PHE A 124 -2.67 -12.79 0.79
N TYR A 125 -2.38 -12.25 1.97
CA TYR A 125 -1.89 -13.04 3.11
C TYR A 125 -2.89 -14.13 3.49
N LEU A 126 -4.17 -13.79 3.67
CA LEU A 126 -5.23 -14.75 4.00
C LEU A 126 -5.38 -15.81 2.92
N ALA A 127 -5.38 -15.42 1.64
CA ALA A 127 -5.47 -16.37 0.53
C ALA A 127 -4.27 -17.33 0.48
N LEU A 128 -3.11 -16.90 0.99
CA LEU A 128 -1.88 -17.68 1.03
C LEU A 128 -1.62 -18.30 2.42
N GLN A 129 -2.61 -18.28 3.32
CA GLN A 129 -2.53 -18.86 4.65
C GLN A 129 -3.05 -20.31 4.59
N GLY A 130 -2.17 -21.26 4.29
CA GLY A 130 -2.54 -22.68 4.23
C GLY A 130 -1.36 -23.63 4.05
N ASP A 131 -1.50 -24.86 4.53
CA ASP A 131 -0.42 -25.86 4.50
C ASP A 131 -0.06 -26.34 3.10
N ALA A 132 -0.95 -26.16 2.12
CA ALA A 132 -0.71 -26.50 0.72
C ALA A 132 0.56 -25.82 0.18
N TYR A 133 0.82 -24.57 0.59
CA TYR A 133 1.96 -23.78 0.15
C TYR A 133 3.30 -24.24 0.74
N HIS A 134 3.28 -25.12 1.75
CA HIS A 134 4.50 -25.76 2.26
C HIS A 134 4.92 -26.97 1.42
N GLN A 135 4.03 -27.48 0.55
CA GLN A 135 4.30 -28.66 -0.25
C GLN A 135 4.90 -28.27 -1.62
N PRO A 136 6.08 -28.77 -2.00
CA PRO A 136 6.67 -28.50 -3.31
C PRO A 136 5.79 -28.95 -4.49
N THR A 137 4.91 -29.92 -4.27
CA THR A 137 3.94 -30.43 -5.24
C THR A 137 2.88 -29.41 -5.62
N TYR A 138 2.61 -28.41 -4.78
CA TYR A 138 1.66 -27.33 -5.11
C TYR A 138 2.19 -26.44 -6.24
N TYR A 139 3.49 -26.14 -6.22
CA TYR A 139 4.14 -25.28 -7.22
C TYR A 139 4.54 -26.00 -8.49
N ARG A 140 4.75 -27.31 -8.40
CA ARG A 140 5.26 -28.13 -9.50
C ARG A 140 4.13 -28.82 -10.24
N GLU A 141 4.33 -28.99 -11.53
CA GLU A 141 3.47 -29.87 -12.31
C GLU A 141 3.60 -31.33 -11.81
N PRO A 142 2.48 -32.05 -11.61
CA PRO A 142 2.53 -33.47 -11.27
C PRO A 142 3.25 -34.27 -12.36
N ALA A 143 4.29 -35.03 -11.98
CA ALA A 143 5.10 -35.80 -12.92
C ALA A 143 4.29 -36.84 -13.73
N ALA A 144 3.16 -37.29 -13.16
CA ALA A 144 2.27 -38.27 -13.77
C ALA A 144 1.16 -37.65 -14.65
N ALA A 145 1.11 -36.32 -14.81
CA ALA A 145 0.06 -35.68 -15.60
C ALA A 145 0.16 -36.04 -17.10
N PRO A 146 -0.95 -36.48 -17.75
CA PRO A 146 -0.99 -36.71 -19.19
C PRO A 146 -0.55 -35.45 -19.95
N ARG A 147 0.21 -35.62 -21.05
CA ARG A 147 0.79 -34.49 -21.80
C ARG A 147 -0.25 -33.45 -22.24
N ALA A 148 -1.49 -33.88 -22.53
CA ALA A 148 -2.59 -33.01 -22.91
C ALA A 148 -3.13 -32.12 -21.78
N GLN A 149 -2.85 -32.46 -20.51
CA GLN A 149 -3.29 -31.73 -19.31
C GLN A 149 -2.12 -30.99 -18.64
N ARG A 150 -0.96 -30.92 -19.29
CA ARG A 150 0.20 -30.24 -18.74
C ARG A 150 0.05 -28.73 -18.81
N THR A 151 0.09 -28.07 -17.66
CA THR A 151 -0.01 -26.62 -17.47
C THR A 151 1.35 -25.97 -17.16
N GLY A 152 2.40 -26.77 -16.94
CA GLY A 152 3.77 -26.32 -16.75
C GLY A 152 4.11 -25.81 -15.35
N GLY A 153 3.23 -26.05 -14.36
CA GLY A 153 3.42 -25.62 -12.96
C GLY A 153 3.40 -24.11 -12.78
N ILE A 154 3.47 -23.65 -11.53
CA ILE A 154 3.49 -22.21 -11.22
C ILE A 154 4.84 -21.62 -11.62
N ASP A 155 4.83 -20.43 -12.22
CA ASP A 155 6.05 -19.71 -12.55
C ASP A 155 6.78 -19.23 -11.27
N ALA A 156 8.06 -19.55 -11.13
CA ALA A 156 8.82 -19.28 -9.92
C ALA A 156 8.92 -17.78 -9.58
N HIS A 157 9.09 -16.91 -10.59
CA HIS A 157 9.15 -15.46 -10.36
C HIS A 157 7.81 -14.93 -9.90
N SER A 158 6.72 -15.41 -10.51
CA SER A 158 5.37 -15.03 -10.10
C SER A 158 5.07 -15.44 -8.65
N ALA A 159 5.50 -16.64 -8.24
CA ALA A 159 5.34 -17.11 -6.88
C ALA A 159 6.08 -16.22 -5.88
N VAL A 160 7.34 -15.88 -6.18
CA VAL A 160 8.14 -14.98 -5.34
C VAL A 160 7.48 -13.61 -5.20
N ILE A 161 7.03 -13.00 -6.30
CA ILE A 161 6.40 -11.67 -6.29
C ILE A 161 5.13 -11.68 -5.42
N VAL A 162 4.26 -12.67 -5.63
CA VAL A 162 2.98 -12.78 -4.92
C VAL A 162 3.20 -13.03 -3.43
N HIS A 163 4.06 -14.01 -3.07
CA HIS A 163 4.36 -14.29 -1.66
C HIS A 163 5.09 -13.11 -0.99
N ALA A 164 6.00 -12.42 -1.68
CA ALA A 164 6.66 -11.24 -1.13
C ALA A 164 5.69 -10.07 -0.94
N PHE A 165 4.72 -9.91 -1.84
CA PHE A 165 3.67 -8.89 -1.69
C PHE A 165 2.74 -9.19 -0.53
N ALA A 166 2.44 -10.46 -0.22
CA ALA A 166 1.57 -10.82 0.89
C ALA A 166 2.22 -10.59 2.28
N LYS A 167 3.55 -10.66 2.38
CA LYS A 167 4.26 -10.47 3.65
C LYS A 167 4.29 -9.00 4.07
N TRP A 168 4.27 -8.73 5.37
CA TRP A 168 4.54 -7.38 5.86
C TRP A 168 5.98 -6.97 5.50
N PRO A 169 6.21 -5.77 4.94
CA PRO A 169 7.55 -5.33 4.59
C PRO A 169 8.43 -5.10 5.82
N ASP A 170 9.67 -5.57 5.75
CA ASP A 170 10.67 -5.31 6.79
C ASP A 170 10.91 -3.80 6.95
N GLY A 171 10.78 -3.29 8.18
CA GLY A 171 11.01 -1.88 8.51
C GLY A 171 9.83 -0.94 8.25
N ARG A 172 8.69 -1.43 7.73
CA ARG A 172 7.45 -0.66 7.70
C ARG A 172 6.85 -0.66 9.11
N ARG A 173 6.71 0.53 9.70
CA ARG A 173 6.03 0.71 10.99
C ARG A 173 4.56 0.34 10.87
N ASP A 174 4.05 -0.42 11.82
CA ASP A 174 2.63 -0.73 11.92
C ASP A 174 1.89 0.50 12.47
N PRO A 175 0.85 1.02 11.79
CA PRO A 175 0.02 2.10 12.31
C PRO A 175 -0.55 1.82 13.71
N MET A 176 -0.78 0.54 14.06
CA MET A 176 -1.27 0.13 15.37
C MET A 176 -0.28 0.37 16.51
N GLU A 177 1.03 0.47 16.23
CA GLU A 177 2.06 0.76 17.25
C GLU A 177 1.92 2.16 17.86
N HIS A 178 1.25 3.09 17.19
CA HIS A 178 1.11 4.48 17.62
C HIS A 178 -0.37 4.87 17.85
N ALA A 179 -1.27 3.89 17.87
CA ALA A 179 -2.66 4.13 18.19
C ALA A 179 -2.77 4.65 19.63
N ASP A 180 -3.52 5.73 19.82
CA ASP A 180 -3.78 6.31 21.13
C ASP A 180 -4.91 5.52 21.80
N PHE A 181 -4.54 4.42 22.45
CA PHE A 181 -5.49 3.52 23.10
C PHE A 181 -6.26 4.23 24.21
N ASP A 182 -5.61 5.11 24.98
CA ASP A 182 -6.23 5.84 26.08
C ASP A 182 -7.37 6.71 25.54
N ARG A 183 -7.09 7.47 24.48
CA ARG A 183 -8.12 8.25 23.78
C ARG A 183 -9.26 7.39 23.23
N ILE A 184 -8.97 6.21 22.68
CA ILE A 184 -10.01 5.29 22.19
C ILE A 184 -10.91 4.84 23.33
N PHE A 185 -10.36 4.48 24.50
CA PHE A 185 -11.15 4.09 25.67
C PHE A 185 -11.98 5.25 26.24
N GLU A 186 -11.47 6.48 26.16
CA GLU A 186 -12.22 7.68 26.57
C GLU A 186 -13.37 8.00 25.61
N GLU A 187 -13.15 7.95 24.30
CA GLU A 187 -14.15 8.27 23.28
C GLU A 187 -15.19 7.16 23.10
N THR A 188 -14.77 5.89 23.12
CA THR A 188 -15.63 4.72 22.87
C THR A 188 -15.04 3.49 23.54
N ASP A 189 -15.36 3.27 24.81
CA ASP A 189 -14.96 2.06 25.53
C ASP A 189 -15.63 0.81 24.89
N PRO A 190 -14.86 -0.13 24.32
CA PRO A 190 -15.41 -1.32 23.67
C PRO A 190 -15.74 -2.47 24.65
N ARG A 191 -15.44 -2.32 25.95
CA ARG A 191 -15.61 -3.37 26.97
C ARG A 191 -17.07 -3.66 27.35
N PRO A 192 -17.96 -2.66 27.50
CA PRO A 192 -19.35 -2.92 27.89
C PRO A 192 -20.05 -3.86 26.90
N GLY A 193 -20.67 -4.93 27.41
CA GLY A 193 -21.35 -5.94 26.59
C GLY A 193 -20.44 -6.96 25.89
N ASN A 194 -19.12 -6.75 25.86
CA ASN A 194 -18.17 -7.67 25.26
C ASN A 194 -17.32 -8.37 26.33
N ILE A 195 -17.88 -9.42 26.94
CA ILE A 195 -17.26 -10.18 28.03
C ILE A 195 -15.92 -10.78 27.59
N GLY A 196 -15.83 -11.29 26.37
CA GLY A 196 -14.61 -11.89 25.83
C GLY A 196 -13.47 -10.88 25.70
N LEU A 197 -13.74 -9.70 25.15
CA LEU A 197 -12.76 -8.62 25.06
C LEU A 197 -12.31 -8.16 26.44
N ARG A 198 -13.24 -8.03 27.39
CA ARG A 198 -12.92 -7.64 28.77
C ARG A 198 -11.97 -8.65 29.43
N ILE A 199 -12.28 -9.94 29.36
CA ILE A 199 -11.42 -11.00 29.90
C ILE A 199 -10.05 -10.97 29.23
N PHE A 200 -10.02 -10.81 27.90
CA PHE A 200 -8.76 -10.69 27.16
C PHE A 200 -7.93 -9.51 27.65
N LEU A 201 -8.52 -8.32 27.81
CA LEU A 201 -7.82 -7.11 28.24
C LEU A 201 -7.39 -7.13 29.72
N GLU A 202 -8.09 -7.87 30.57
CA GLU A 202 -7.76 -8.02 32.01
C GLU A 202 -6.71 -9.12 32.28
N ALA A 203 -6.39 -9.95 31.28
CA ALA A 203 -5.40 -11.00 31.42
C ALA A 203 -3.99 -10.42 31.73
N PRO A 204 -3.17 -11.08 32.57
CA PRO A 204 -1.79 -10.59 32.82
C PRO A 204 -0.93 -10.56 31.55
N GLU A 205 -1.34 -11.30 30.53
CA GLU A 205 -0.72 -11.40 29.20
C GLU A 205 -1.07 -10.24 28.25
N SER A 206 -2.14 -9.48 28.52
CA SER A 206 -2.64 -8.40 27.67
C SER A 206 -2.16 -7.02 28.08
N ARG A 207 -1.32 -6.90 29.13
CA ARG A 207 -0.57 -5.66 29.39
C ARG A 207 0.30 -5.38 28.16
N ILE A 208 -0.20 -4.52 27.27
CA ILE A 208 0.53 -3.87 26.19
C ILE A 208 1.73 -3.17 26.88
N PRO A 209 2.96 -3.73 26.88
CA PRO A 209 3.86 -3.76 25.73
C PRO A 209 4.80 -5.02 25.64
N ALA A 210 5.63 -5.05 24.59
CA ALA A 210 6.72 -6.01 24.27
C ALA A 210 6.37 -7.35 23.60
N ARG A 211 5.14 -7.88 23.68
CA ARG A 211 4.85 -9.22 23.14
C ARG A 211 4.71 -9.33 21.62
N LEU A 212 4.60 -8.22 20.89
CA LEU A 212 4.70 -8.20 19.42
C LEU A 212 6.14 -8.40 18.90
N ARG A 213 7.15 -8.48 19.79
CA ARG A 213 8.53 -8.87 19.43
C ARG A 213 8.70 -10.38 19.22
N ASP A 214 7.83 -11.19 19.84
CA ASP A 214 7.96 -12.64 19.92
C ASP A 214 6.76 -13.39 19.32
N LEU A 215 6.13 -12.81 18.29
CA LEU A 215 5.36 -13.63 17.36
C LEU A 215 6.35 -14.57 16.65
N PRO A 216 6.06 -15.87 16.50
CA PRO A 216 6.81 -16.69 15.58
C PRO A 216 6.69 -16.04 14.20
N ASP A 217 7.81 -15.48 13.75
CA ASP A 217 8.00 -14.88 12.44
C ASP A 217 7.24 -15.75 11.42
N PRO A 218 6.21 -15.24 10.71
CA PRO A 218 5.39 -16.07 9.82
C PRO A 218 6.22 -16.72 8.71
N TYR A 219 7.49 -16.31 8.57
CA TYR A 219 8.55 -17.08 7.94
C TYR A 219 9.80 -17.01 8.80
N PRO A 220 10.48 -18.12 9.12
CA PRO A 220 11.75 -18.06 9.82
C PRO A 220 12.74 -17.24 8.99
N LYS A 221 13.12 -16.05 9.48
CA LYS A 221 14.28 -15.31 8.98
C LYS A 221 15.50 -16.20 9.20
N GLY A 222 15.89 -16.83 8.11
CA GLY A 222 17.01 -17.74 7.88
C GLY A 222 17.69 -18.38 9.09
N THR A 223 17.62 -19.72 9.16
CA THR A 223 18.75 -20.59 9.59
C THR A 223 18.43 -22.09 9.56
N TRP A 224 17.62 -22.61 8.63
CA TRP A 224 17.52 -24.08 8.51
C TRP A 224 18.80 -24.73 7.92
N TRP A 225 19.50 -24.04 7.02
CA TRP A 225 20.72 -24.55 6.37
C TRP A 225 21.94 -24.66 7.29
N ARG A 226 21.94 -24.05 8.49
CA ARG A 226 22.99 -24.33 9.50
C ARG A 226 22.81 -25.69 10.20
N ARG A 227 21.66 -26.35 10.08
CA ARG A 227 21.47 -27.74 10.54
C ARG A 227 21.94 -28.80 9.54
N CYS A 228 22.19 -28.45 8.27
CA CYS A 228 22.72 -29.39 7.27
C CYS A 228 24.25 -29.64 7.35
N LEU A 229 25.01 -29.02 8.25
CA LEU A 229 26.48 -29.17 8.28
C LEU A 229 27.07 -29.78 9.56
N ARG A 230 26.24 -30.32 10.47
CA ARG A 230 26.72 -31.03 11.67
C ARG A 230 26.62 -32.56 11.59
N THR A 231 26.05 -33.11 10.53
CA THR A 231 25.93 -34.56 10.28
C THR A 231 26.97 -35.13 9.31
N LEU A 232 27.97 -34.33 8.89
CA LEU A 232 29.03 -34.77 7.96
C LEU A 232 30.47 -34.63 8.51
N ARG A 233 30.66 -34.53 9.84
CA ARG A 233 32.01 -34.45 10.44
C ARG A 233 32.26 -35.31 11.69
N LEU A 234 31.57 -36.45 11.82
CA LEU A 234 31.91 -37.47 12.84
C LEU A 234 31.81 -38.93 12.31
N SER A 235 32.25 -39.16 11.08
CA SER A 235 32.48 -40.53 10.56
C SER A 235 33.81 -40.60 9.78
N LYS A 236 34.89 -40.19 10.46
CA LYS A 236 36.27 -40.57 10.09
C LYS A 236 37.20 -40.29 11.26
N ARG A 237 37.11 -41.14 12.28
CA ARG A 237 38.16 -41.44 13.27
C ARG A 237 37.61 -42.45 14.28
N ARG A 238 37.67 -43.72 13.90
CA ARG A 238 38.25 -44.83 14.65
C ARG A 238 38.45 -45.97 13.68
#